data_AF-A0A6I4W782-F1
#
_entry.id   AF-A0A6I4W782-F1
#
_cell.length_a   1.000
_cell.length_b   1.000
_cell.length_c   1.000
_cell.angle_alpha   90.00
_cell.angle_beta   90.00
_cell.angle_gamma   90.00
#
_symmetry.space_group_name_H-M   'P 1'
#
loop_
_entity.id
_entity.type
_entity.pdbx_description
1 polymer ?
#
loop_
_entity_poly.entity_id
_entity_poly.type
_entity_poly.pdbx_seq_one_letter_code
_entity_poly.pdbx_strand_id
1 'polypeptide(L)'
;MTEKPEQPILYTPAEVAQLLRVDPKTVTRWAKTGTLRPVTLPSGHRRYHADEIHRLLDLGRFPAPPDASPYARAILHAVVHTYFGGDTDAAVQALRPD
;
A
#
# COMPACT_ATOMS: atom_id res chain seq x y z
N MET A 1 30.80 15.92 1.48
CA MET A 1 29.42 16.37 1.71
C MET A 1 28.72 15.29 2.52
N THR A 2 28.60 15.47 3.83
CA THR A 2 27.91 14.52 4.71
C THR A 2 26.41 14.76 4.58
N GLU A 3 25.73 13.87 3.86
CA GLU A 3 24.27 13.84 3.79
C GLU A 3 23.71 13.50 5.18
N LYS A 4 22.94 14.41 5.75
CA LYS A 4 22.25 14.21 7.02
C LYS A 4 21.20 13.12 6.79
N PRO A 5 21.14 12.03 7.57
CA PRO A 5 20.10 11.03 7.40
C PRO A 5 18.75 11.75 7.59
N GLU A 6 17.99 11.84 6.51
CA GLU A 6 16.68 12.48 6.50
C GLU A 6 15.79 11.65 7.43
N GLN A 7 15.38 12.28 8.54
CA GLN A 7 14.59 11.57 9.55
C GLN A 7 13.25 11.18 8.91
N PRO A 8 12.84 9.90 8.98
CA PRO A 8 11.63 9.45 8.33
C PRO A 8 10.42 10.20 8.89
N ILE A 9 9.61 10.77 8.01
CA ILE A 9 8.39 11.50 8.39
C ILE A 9 7.36 10.49 8.90
N LEU A 10 6.82 10.76 10.10
CA LEU A 10 5.91 9.87 10.80
C LEU A 10 4.59 10.57 11.13
N TYR A 11 3.47 9.93 10.78
CA TYR A 11 2.12 10.37 11.14
C TYR A 11 1.60 9.69 12.40
N THR A 12 0.80 10.41 13.16
CA THR A 12 -0.03 9.90 14.25
C THR A 12 -1.25 9.16 13.70
N PRO A 13 -1.91 8.30 14.50
CA PRO A 13 -3.11 7.60 14.06
C PRO A 13 -4.24 8.54 13.60
N ALA A 14 -4.37 9.71 14.23
CA ALA A 14 -5.37 10.71 13.87
C ALA A 14 -5.06 11.41 12.54
N GLU A 15 -3.79 11.67 12.24
CA GLU A 15 -3.38 12.23 10.95
C GLU A 15 -3.61 11.22 9.81
N VAL A 16 -3.25 9.95 10.02
CA VAL A 16 -3.52 8.88 9.05
C VAL A 16 -5.01 8.74 8.77
N ALA A 17 -5.84 8.82 9.82
CA ALA A 17 -7.29 8.77 9.70
C ALA A 17 -7.84 9.90 8.82
N GLN A 18 -7.34 11.13 9.04
CA GLN A 18 -7.72 12.30 8.23
C GLN A 18 -7.28 12.15 6.77
N LEU A 19 -6.04 11.72 6.53
CA LEU A 19 -5.49 11.53 5.19
C LEU A 19 -6.29 10.49 4.40
N LEU A 20 -6.53 9.32 5.00
CA LEU A 20 -7.24 8.20 4.36
C LEU A 20 -8.77 8.35 4.43
N ARG A 21 -9.29 9.42 5.04
CA ARG A 21 -10.72 9.68 5.25
C ARG A 21 -11.45 8.51 5.94
N VAL A 22 -10.82 7.93 6.95
CA VAL A 22 -11.38 6.84 7.76
C VAL A 22 -11.42 7.23 9.25
N ASP A 23 -12.13 6.45 10.06
CA ASP A 23 -12.11 6.63 11.51
C ASP A 23 -10.76 6.18 12.15
N PRO A 24 -10.22 6.87 13.18
CA PRO A 24 -8.99 6.47 13.87
C PRO A 24 -9.00 5.04 14.45
N LYS A 25 -10.18 4.51 14.82
CA LYS A 25 -10.34 3.13 15.27
C LYS A 25 -10.08 2.14 14.14
N THR A 26 -10.44 2.50 12.91
CA THR A 26 -10.12 1.72 11.69
C THR A 26 -8.62 1.64 11.47
N VAL A 27 -7.90 2.77 11.61
CA VAL A 27 -6.43 2.81 11.53
C VAL A 27 -5.81 1.91 12.62
N THR A 28 -6.33 1.98 13.84
CA THR A 28 -5.87 1.12 14.95
C THR A 28 -6.11 -0.36 14.66
N ARG A 29 -7.25 -0.69 14.04
CA ARG A 29 -7.58 -2.07 13.60
C ARG A 29 -6.63 -2.54 12.51
N TRP A 30 -6.37 -1.73 11.49
CA TRP A 30 -5.43 -2.04 10.41
C TRP A 30 -4.01 -2.30 10.90
N ALA A 31 -3.56 -1.55 11.89
CA ALA A 31 -2.29 -1.82 12.55
C ALA A 31 -2.28 -3.15 13.34
N LYS A 32 -3.42 -3.58 13.91
CA LYS A 32 -3.52 -4.90 14.58
C LYS A 32 -3.60 -6.06 13.57
N THR A 33 -4.23 -5.84 12.42
CA THR A 33 -4.38 -6.86 11.37
C THR A 33 -3.19 -6.94 10.42
N GLY A 34 -2.17 -6.09 10.60
CA GLY A 34 -0.98 -6.04 9.75
C GLY A 34 -1.17 -5.35 8.40
N THR A 35 -2.32 -4.68 8.19
CA THR A 35 -2.62 -3.92 6.97
C THR A 35 -1.80 -2.63 6.88
N LEU A 36 -1.49 -2.03 8.03
CA LEU A 36 -0.53 -0.93 8.17
C LEU A 36 0.64 -1.41 9.03
N ARG A 37 1.84 -0.88 8.78
CA ARG A 37 3.05 -1.20 9.56
C ARG A 37 3.41 -0.06 10.51
N PRO A 38 2.90 -0.06 11.75
CA PRO A 38 3.20 0.99 12.70
C PRO A 38 4.61 0.88 13.28
N VAL A 39 5.26 2.02 13.49
CA VAL A 39 6.38 2.17 14.42
C VAL A 39 5.80 2.37 15.82
N THR A 40 6.19 1.50 16.76
CA THR A 40 5.75 1.62 18.16
C THR A 40 6.81 2.36 18.97
N LEU A 41 6.42 3.48 19.56
CA LEU A 41 7.30 4.22 20.46
C LEU A 41 7.42 3.50 21.82
N PRO A 42 8.46 3.80 22.63
CA PRO A 42 8.59 3.24 23.97
C PRO A 42 7.37 3.48 24.89
N SER A 43 6.57 4.52 24.62
CA SER A 43 5.33 4.81 25.34
C SER A 43 4.13 3.92 24.93
N GLY A 44 4.28 3.07 23.91
CA GLY A 44 3.20 2.24 23.36
C GLY A 44 2.33 2.93 22.30
N HIS A 45 2.56 4.22 22.03
CA HIS A 45 1.88 4.93 20.94
C HIS A 45 2.41 4.51 19.57
N ARG A 46 1.52 4.47 18.58
CA ARG A 46 1.84 4.08 17.21
C ARG A 46 2.07 5.29 16.33
N ARG A 47 3.02 5.18 15.41
CA ARG A 47 3.33 6.11 14.34
C ARG A 47 3.39 5.38 13.01
N TYR A 48 3.14 6.06 11.90
CA TYR A 48 3.09 5.46 10.57
C TYR A 48 4.00 6.21 9.62
N HIS A 49 4.75 5.50 8.76
CA HIS A 49 5.63 6.12 7.78
C HIS A 49 4.84 6.86 6.71
N ALA A 50 5.24 8.10 6.41
CA ALA A 50 4.60 8.90 5.36
C ALA A 50 4.58 8.17 4.02
N ASP A 51 5.68 7.52 3.64
CA ASP A 51 5.79 6.78 2.37
C ASP A 51 4.75 5.66 2.23
N GLU A 52 4.47 4.92 3.31
CA GLU A 52 3.45 3.87 3.29
C GLU A 52 2.05 4.47 3.11
N ILE A 53 1.74 5.56 3.83
CA ILE A 53 0.44 6.22 3.75
C ILE A 53 0.23 6.86 2.38
N HIS A 54 1.24 7.50 1.82
CA HIS A 54 1.18 8.07 0.47
C HIS A 54 0.99 6.99 -0.60
N ARG A 55 1.71 5.86 -0.51
CA ARG A 55 1.47 4.72 -1.42
C ARG A 55 0.04 4.21 -1.35
N LEU A 56 -0.55 4.13 -0.15
CA LEU A 56 -1.94 3.70 0.01
C LEU A 56 -2.94 4.72 -0.55
N LEU A 57 -2.67 6.01 -0.39
CA LEU A 57 -3.46 7.06 -1.02
C LEU A 57 -3.41 6.95 -2.54
N ASP A 58 -2.24 6.66 -3.10
CA ASP A 58 -2.10 6.47 -4.54
C ASP A 58 -2.80 5.20 -5.03
N LEU A 59 -2.71 4.08 -4.29
CA LEU A 59 -3.46 2.86 -4.59
C LEU A 59 -4.98 3.07 -4.54
N GLY A 60 -5.49 3.84 -3.57
CA GLY A 60 -6.91 4.19 -3.47
C GLY A 60 -7.37 5.27 -4.46
N ARG A 61 -6.43 6.03 -5.04
CA ARG A 61 -6.69 7.00 -6.11
C ARG A 61 -6.96 6.30 -7.44
N PHE A 62 -6.49 5.08 -7.60
CA PHE A 62 -6.98 4.19 -8.64
C PHE A 62 -8.31 3.60 -8.16
N PRO A 63 -9.45 3.91 -8.80
CA PRO A 63 -10.68 3.19 -8.47
C PRO A 63 -10.40 1.71 -8.69
N ALA A 64 -10.64 0.88 -7.67
CA ALA A 64 -10.79 -0.54 -7.90
C ALA A 64 -11.86 -0.67 -9.00
N PRO A 65 -11.59 -1.35 -10.13
CA PRO A 65 -12.56 -1.43 -11.20
C PRO A 65 -13.84 -2.01 -10.60
N PRO A 66 -14.99 -1.29 -10.68
CA PRO A 66 -16.21 -1.65 -9.95
C PRO A 66 -16.68 -3.06 -10.28
N ASP A 67 -16.32 -3.52 -11.48
CA ASP A 67 -16.42 -4.90 -11.93
C ASP A 67 -15.12 -5.19 -12.70
N ALA A 68 -14.15 -5.86 -12.09
CA ALA A 68 -13.10 -6.47 -12.91
C ALA A 68 -13.80 -7.56 -13.74
N SER A 69 -14.24 -7.17 -14.94
CA SER A 69 -15.01 -8.01 -15.84
C SER A 69 -14.34 -9.39 -15.93
N PRO A 70 -15.10 -10.50 -15.97
CA PRO A 70 -14.56 -11.82 -16.27
C PRO A 70 -13.63 -11.80 -17.50
N TYR A 71 -13.88 -10.88 -18.44
CA TYR A 71 -13.03 -10.59 -19.58
C TYR A 71 -11.66 -9.98 -19.22
N ALA A 72 -11.60 -8.98 -18.34
CA ALA A 72 -10.33 -8.41 -17.86
C ALA A 72 -9.48 -9.47 -17.15
N ARG A 73 -10.14 -10.33 -16.37
CA ARG A 73 -9.50 -11.47 -15.70
C ARG A 73 -8.99 -12.49 -16.72
N ALA A 74 -9.78 -12.82 -17.74
CA ALA A 74 -9.39 -13.72 -18.81
C ALA A 74 -8.20 -13.20 -19.62
N ILE A 75 -8.18 -11.90 -19.96
CA ILE A 75 -7.04 -11.26 -20.64
C ILE A 75 -5.78 -11.34 -19.77
N LEU A 76 -5.87 -10.99 -18.49
CA LEU A 76 -4.71 -11.07 -17.59
C LEU A 76 -4.16 -12.51 -17.52
N HIS A 77 -5.04 -13.50 -17.41
CA HIS A 77 -4.64 -14.92 -17.46
C HIS A 77 -3.98 -15.30 -18.78
N ALA A 78 -4.55 -14.89 -19.92
CA ALA A 78 -4.00 -15.19 -21.23
C ALA A 78 -2.62 -14.53 -21.42
N VAL A 79 -2.45 -13.27 -21.01
CA VAL A 79 -1.18 -12.54 -21.10
C VAL A 79 -0.11 -13.24 -20.25
N VAL A 80 -0.43 -13.55 -18.99
CA VAL A 80 0.49 -14.28 -18.11
C VAL A 80 0.88 -15.62 -18.72
N HIS A 81 -0.08 -16.37 -19.27
CA HIS A 81 0.20 -17.66 -19.87
C HIS A 81 1.06 -17.56 -21.13
N THR A 82 0.75 -16.62 -22.02
CA THR A 82 1.36 -16.54 -23.36
C THR A 82 2.74 -15.90 -23.35
N TYR A 83 2.95 -14.89 -22.50
CA TYR A 83 4.21 -14.12 -22.48
C TYR A 83 5.11 -14.46 -21.30
N PHE A 84 4.53 -14.91 -20.18
CA PHE A 84 5.27 -15.23 -18.97
C PHE A 84 5.23 -16.73 -18.66
N GLY A 85 4.77 -17.58 -19.59
CA GLY A 85 4.72 -19.02 -19.42
C GLY A 85 3.77 -19.50 -18.31
N GLY A 86 2.84 -18.63 -17.88
CA GLY A 86 1.97 -18.89 -16.73
C GLY A 86 2.50 -18.30 -15.42
N ASP A 87 3.70 -17.73 -15.42
CA ASP A 87 4.30 -17.15 -14.22
C ASP A 87 3.71 -15.76 -13.92
N THR A 88 2.72 -15.74 -13.03
CA THR A 88 2.10 -14.50 -12.56
C THR A 88 3.06 -13.61 -11.80
N ASP A 89 4.09 -14.17 -11.14
CA ASP A 89 5.00 -13.40 -10.30
C ASP A 89 5.97 -12.61 -11.17
N ALA A 90 6.52 -13.25 -12.20
CA ALA A 90 7.30 -12.56 -13.23
C ALA A 90 6.50 -11.42 -13.90
N ALA A 91 5.21 -11.64 -14.17
CA ALA A 91 4.35 -10.60 -14.74
C ALA A 91 4.12 -9.43 -13.77
N VAL A 92 3.93 -9.69 -12.47
CA VAL A 92 3.77 -8.63 -11.47
C VAL A 92 5.07 -7.85 -11.28
N GLN A 93 6.22 -8.53 -11.27
CA GLN A 93 7.52 -7.87 -11.14
C GLN A 93 7.86 -7.01 -12.35
N ALA A 94 7.50 -7.45 -13.56
CA ALA A 94 7.63 -6.64 -14.78
C ALA A 94 6.77 -5.37 -14.76
N LEU A 95 5.71 -5.32 -13.95
CA LEU A 95 4.80 -4.18 -13.85
C LEU A 95 5.14 -3.23 -12.70
N ARG A 96 6.09 -3.58 -11.83
CA ARG A 96 6.58 -2.64 -10.81
C ARG A 96 7.63 -1.74 -11.45
N PRO A 97 7.52 -0.41 -11.34
CA PRO A 97 8.64 0.46 -11.70
C PRO A 97 9.76 0.28 -10.66
N ASP A 98 11.01 0.31 -11.14
CA ASP A 98 12.22 0.30 -10.31
C ASP A 98 12.24 1.45 -9.28
#